data_AF-A0A386H913-F1
#
_entry.id   AF-A0A386H913-F1
#
_cell.length_a   1.000
_cell.length_b   1.000
_cell.length_c   1.000
_cell.angle_alpha   90.00
_cell.angle_beta   90.00
_cell.angle_gamma   90.00
#
_symmetry.space_group_name_H-M   'P 1'
#
loop_
_entity.id
_entity.type
_entity.pdbx_description
1 polymer ?
#
loop_
_entity_poly.entity_id
_entity_poly.type
_entity_poly.pdbx_seq_one_letter_code
_entity_poly.pdbx_strand_id
1 'polypeptide(L)'
;MAAKNTDLFLERPRKIMNFFGVWFPPENYIILHTIYMLVVMFTQYAFVLCEFIYIAGVLGDMDEVSEASYLLFTQASVCYKSTVFLLNKNNLTQLLEFMERETFSPQTKHHEKLLFLQARTIKRLCTFFLTSAITTCTLWAMIPLFDDAGSRSYPFKIWMPVDPQHSPYYELGYVYQMISIYISAFLFIGVDSVTLSMIMFGCAQLEIIMDKLKTVTICHEHGVSL
;
A
#
# COMPACT_ATOMS: atom_id res chain seq x y z
N MET A 1 -23.37 -5.69 18.37
CA MET A 1 -22.53 -6.66 17.63
C MET A 1 -21.15 -6.03 17.53
N ALA A 2 -20.16 -6.57 18.23
CA ALA A 2 -18.81 -5.99 18.20
C ALA A 2 -18.29 -6.02 16.75
N ALA A 3 -17.77 -4.90 16.27
CA ALA A 3 -17.14 -4.85 14.96
C ALA A 3 -15.92 -5.78 14.96
N LYS A 4 -15.72 -6.56 13.89
CA LYS A 4 -14.53 -7.40 13.73
C LYS A 4 -13.27 -6.55 13.85
N ASN A 5 -12.25 -7.04 14.55
CA ASN A 5 -10.99 -6.33 14.76
C ASN A 5 -10.29 -6.01 13.42
N THR A 6 -10.34 -6.95 12.48
CA THR A 6 -9.84 -6.79 11.11
C THR A 6 -10.59 -5.71 10.35
N ASP A 7 -11.91 -5.58 10.50
CA ASP A 7 -12.65 -4.47 9.89
C ASP A 7 -12.30 -3.14 10.57
N LEU A 8 -12.10 -3.16 11.88
CA LEU A 8 -11.74 -1.95 12.63
C LEU A 8 -10.38 -1.40 12.17
N PHE A 9 -9.37 -2.25 11.94
CA PHE A 9 -8.01 -1.82 11.59
C PHE A 9 -7.72 -1.81 10.08
N LEU A 10 -8.21 -2.79 9.31
CA LEU A 10 -7.78 -3.03 7.93
C LEU A 10 -8.80 -2.66 6.85
N GLU A 11 -9.97 -2.12 7.18
CA GLU A 11 -11.04 -1.88 6.19
C GLU A 11 -10.58 -1.10 4.94
N ARG A 12 -9.86 0.01 5.12
CA ARG A 12 -9.39 0.86 4.01
C ARG A 12 -8.30 0.20 3.17
N PRO A 13 -7.17 -0.24 3.74
CA PRO A 13 -6.12 -0.87 2.95
C PRO A 13 -6.62 -2.15 2.27
N ARG A 14 -7.49 -2.93 2.93
CA ARG A 14 -8.16 -4.08 2.32
C ARG A 14 -8.94 -3.70 1.06
N LYS A 15 -9.75 -2.64 1.11
CA LYS A 15 -10.53 -2.18 -0.04
C LYS A 15 -9.62 -1.77 -1.20
N ILE A 16 -8.55 -1.04 -0.93
CA ILE A 16 -7.55 -0.62 -1.94
C ILE A 16 -6.90 -1.85 -2.59
N MET A 17 -6.38 -2.77 -1.78
CA MET A 17 -5.69 -3.96 -2.30
C MET A 17 -6.62 -4.90 -3.06
N ASN A 18 -7.89 -5.00 -2.63
CA ASN A 18 -8.89 -5.79 -3.33
C ASN A 18 -9.26 -5.17 -4.68
N PHE A 19 -9.34 -3.85 -4.76
CA PHE A 19 -9.59 -3.14 -6.02
C PHE A 19 -8.49 -3.42 -7.07
N PHE A 20 -7.23 -3.49 -6.66
CA PHE A 20 -6.09 -3.80 -7.56
C PHE A 20 -5.76 -5.30 -7.66
N GLY A 21 -6.59 -6.18 -7.10
CA GLY A 21 -6.43 -7.63 -7.25
C GLY A 21 -5.29 -8.25 -6.44
N VAL A 22 -4.62 -7.48 -5.58
CA VAL A 22 -3.51 -7.96 -4.74
C VAL A 22 -4.00 -8.55 -3.40
N TRP A 23 -5.31 -8.45 -3.13
CA TRP A 23 -5.94 -9.04 -1.94
C TRP A 23 -6.45 -10.48 -2.19
N PHE A 24 -7.04 -11.10 -1.15
CA PHE A 24 -7.62 -12.44 -1.23
C PHE A 24 -8.72 -12.53 -2.30
N PRO A 25 -8.67 -13.52 -3.20
CA PRO A 25 -9.66 -13.69 -4.25
C PRO A 25 -11.02 -14.07 -3.66
N PRO A 26 -12.13 -13.54 -4.20
CA PRO A 26 -13.46 -13.96 -3.83
C PRO A 26 -13.74 -15.39 -4.34
N GLU A 27 -14.47 -16.20 -3.56
CA GLU A 27 -14.77 -17.61 -3.86
C GLU A 27 -15.45 -17.81 -5.22
N ASN A 28 -16.26 -16.84 -5.67
CA ASN A 28 -17.06 -16.96 -6.90
C ASN A 28 -16.28 -16.67 -8.20
N TYR A 29 -15.15 -15.95 -8.15
CA TYR A 29 -14.45 -15.46 -9.36
C TYR A 29 -12.92 -15.55 -9.25
N ILE A 30 -12.42 -16.67 -8.75
CA ILE A 30 -10.98 -16.88 -8.47
C ILE A 30 -10.12 -16.72 -9.74
N ILE A 31 -10.53 -17.30 -10.86
CA ILE A 31 -9.77 -17.27 -12.12
C ILE A 31 -9.67 -15.83 -12.66
N LEU A 32 -10.79 -15.13 -12.75
CA LEU A 32 -10.83 -13.75 -13.24
C LEU A 32 -9.99 -12.82 -12.37
N HIS A 33 -10.11 -12.95 -11.04
CA HIS A 33 -9.32 -12.18 -10.09
C HIS A 33 -7.82 -12.46 -10.23
N THR A 34 -7.44 -13.72 -10.48
CA THR A 34 -6.03 -14.12 -10.67
C THR A 34 -5.48 -13.56 -11.97
N ILE A 35 -6.24 -13.60 -13.06
CA ILE A 35 -5.84 -12.98 -14.33
C ILE A 35 -5.66 -11.48 -14.14
N TYR A 36 -6.61 -10.81 -13.48
CA TYR A 36 -6.52 -9.37 -13.21
C TYR A 36 -5.28 -9.01 -12.39
N MET A 37 -5.00 -9.76 -11.31
CA MET A 37 -3.77 -9.60 -10.51
C MET A 37 -2.50 -9.77 -11.36
N LEU A 38 -2.44 -10.81 -12.21
CA LEU A 38 -1.30 -11.05 -13.09
C LEU A 38 -1.10 -9.91 -14.08
N VAL A 39 -2.20 -9.38 -14.65
CA VAL A 39 -2.15 -8.23 -15.55
C VAL A 39 -1.63 -6.99 -14.82
N VAL A 40 -2.14 -6.69 -13.61
CA VAL A 40 -1.68 -5.56 -12.81
C VAL A 40 -0.20 -5.72 -12.46
N MET A 41 0.24 -6.87 -11.97
CA MET A 41 1.66 -7.08 -11.65
C MET A 41 2.54 -7.00 -12.89
N PHE A 42 2.08 -7.55 -14.02
CA PHE A 42 2.81 -7.49 -15.30
C PHE A 42 3.03 -6.04 -15.76
N THR A 43 2.01 -5.17 -15.68
CA THR A 43 2.19 -3.76 -16.06
C THR A 43 3.20 -3.05 -15.15
N GLN A 44 3.21 -3.36 -13.85
CA GLN A 44 4.16 -2.78 -12.91
C GLN A 44 5.61 -3.23 -13.20
N TYR A 45 5.82 -4.51 -13.51
CA TYR A 45 7.15 -5.02 -13.90
C TYR A 45 7.61 -4.50 -15.26
N ALA A 46 6.68 -4.36 -16.22
CA ALA A 46 6.98 -3.74 -17.51
C ALA A 46 7.43 -2.27 -17.34
N PHE A 47 6.80 -1.54 -16.42
CA PHE A 47 7.20 -0.16 -16.09
C PHE A 47 8.65 -0.09 -15.57
N VAL A 48 9.02 -0.95 -14.62
CA VAL A 48 10.40 -1.04 -14.10
C VAL A 48 11.40 -1.37 -15.21
N LEU A 49 11.03 -2.26 -16.13
CA LEU A 49 11.89 -2.61 -17.26
C LEU A 49 12.12 -1.40 -18.17
N CYS A 50 11.08 -0.62 -18.47
CA CYS A 50 11.18 0.62 -19.25
C CYS A 50 12.06 1.68 -18.56
N GLU A 51 11.96 1.84 -17.24
CA GLU A 51 12.85 2.73 -16.45
C GLU A 51 14.30 2.27 -16.53
N PHE A 52 14.55 0.96 -16.41
CA PHE A 52 15.89 0.40 -16.48
C PHE A 52 16.53 0.61 -17.86
N ILE A 53 15.77 0.37 -18.93
CA ILE A 53 16.22 0.61 -20.31
C ILE A 53 16.55 2.09 -20.52
N TYR A 54 15.75 3.00 -19.97
CA TYR A 54 16.02 4.44 -20.04
C TYR A 54 17.37 4.78 -19.42
N ILE A 55 17.57 4.38 -18.15
CA ILE A 55 18.81 4.64 -17.41
C ILE A 55 20.03 4.09 -18.15
N ALA A 56 19.92 2.88 -18.71
CA ALA A 56 20.99 2.28 -19.50
C ALA A 56 21.34 3.09 -20.76
N GLY A 57 20.35 3.78 -21.37
CA GLY A 57 20.54 4.65 -22.53
C GLY A 57 21.14 6.02 -22.18
N VAL A 58 20.93 6.53 -20.97
CA VAL A 58 21.34 7.89 -20.55
C VAL A 58 22.53 7.90 -19.58
N LEU A 59 23.28 6.80 -19.44
CA LEU A 59 24.41 6.66 -18.50
C LEU A 59 25.48 7.77 -18.57
N GLY A 60 25.52 8.56 -19.65
CA GLY A 60 26.43 9.69 -19.80
C GLY A 60 25.99 10.99 -19.10
N ASP A 61 24.71 11.11 -18.75
CA ASP A 61 24.14 12.29 -18.09
C ASP A 61 23.75 11.97 -16.65
N MET A 62 24.54 12.46 -15.69
CA MET A 62 24.34 12.14 -14.28
C MET A 62 23.06 12.75 -13.70
N ASP A 63 22.59 13.87 -14.25
CA ASP A 63 21.37 14.52 -13.76
C ASP A 63 20.15 13.70 -14.18
N GLU A 64 20.11 13.26 -15.45
CA GLU A 64 19.04 12.38 -15.93
C GLU A 64 19.04 11.00 -15.26
N VAL A 65 20.23 10.41 -15.07
CA VAL A 65 20.38 9.12 -14.38
C VAL A 65 19.86 9.22 -12.95
N SER A 66 20.19 10.29 -12.22
CA SER A 66 19.75 10.49 -10.84
C SER A 66 18.23 10.58 -10.73
N GLU A 67 17.60 11.40 -11.60
CA GLU A 67 16.15 11.58 -11.63
C GLU A 67 15.41 10.29 -11.96
N ALA A 68 15.84 9.57 -13.01
CA ALA A 68 15.23 8.30 -13.41
C ALA A 68 15.46 7.19 -12.37
N SER A 69 16.63 7.17 -11.71
CA SER A 69 16.96 6.16 -10.69
C SER A 69 16.06 6.27 -9.45
N TYR A 70 15.69 7.49 -9.04
CA TYR A 70 14.76 7.69 -7.92
C TYR A 70 13.41 6.98 -8.17
N LEU A 71 12.88 7.12 -9.39
CA LEU A 71 11.64 6.50 -9.80
C LEU A 71 11.77 4.98 -9.90
N LEU A 72 12.85 4.51 -10.56
CA LEU A 72 13.19 3.09 -10.65
C LEU A 72 13.20 2.40 -9.29
N PHE A 73 13.91 2.95 -8.31
CA PHE A 73 14.01 2.32 -6.98
C PHE A 73 12.68 2.33 -6.23
N THR A 74 11.91 3.41 -6.35
CA THR A 74 10.57 3.48 -5.79
C THR A 74 9.68 2.40 -6.38
N GLN A 75 9.69 2.25 -7.69
CA GLN A 75 8.87 1.29 -8.40
C GLN A 75 9.32 -0.16 -8.17
N ALA A 76 10.63 -0.42 -8.14
CA ALA A 76 11.19 -1.71 -7.77
C ALA A 76 10.77 -2.12 -6.35
N SER A 77 10.72 -1.17 -5.41
CA SER A 77 10.24 -1.40 -4.05
C SER A 77 8.76 -1.80 -4.03
N VAL A 78 7.91 -1.15 -4.83
CA VAL A 78 6.49 -1.52 -5.00
C VAL A 78 6.35 -2.96 -5.49
N CYS A 79 7.07 -3.31 -6.57
CA CYS A 79 7.04 -4.64 -7.16
C CYS A 79 7.53 -5.71 -6.17
N TYR A 80 8.63 -5.43 -5.46
CA TYR A 80 9.18 -6.32 -4.45
C TYR A 80 8.19 -6.54 -3.30
N LYS A 81 7.70 -5.46 -2.68
CA LYS A 81 6.76 -5.54 -1.55
C LYS A 81 5.47 -6.24 -1.93
N SER A 82 4.89 -5.92 -3.09
CA SER A 82 3.65 -6.54 -3.58
C SER A 82 3.83 -8.03 -3.84
N THR A 83 4.97 -8.44 -4.39
CA THR A 83 5.29 -9.85 -4.62
C THR A 83 5.50 -10.60 -3.29
N VAL A 84 6.27 -10.03 -2.36
CA VAL A 84 6.46 -10.61 -1.02
C VAL A 84 5.12 -10.75 -0.30
N PHE A 85 4.24 -9.76 -0.42
CA PHE A 85 2.90 -9.80 0.14
C PHE A 85 2.07 -10.96 -0.44
N LEU A 86 2.08 -11.14 -1.76
CA LEU A 86 1.38 -12.23 -2.45
C LEU A 86 1.94 -13.62 -2.08
N LEU A 87 3.26 -13.75 -1.96
CA LEU A 87 3.92 -15.01 -1.57
C LEU A 87 3.63 -15.40 -0.11
N ASN A 88 3.53 -14.41 0.79
CA ASN A 88 3.28 -14.62 2.22
C ASN A 88 1.79 -14.66 2.59
N LYS A 89 0.92 -14.84 1.59
CA LYS A 89 -0.53 -14.82 1.78
C LYS A 89 -1.03 -15.79 2.85
N ASN A 90 -0.43 -16.97 2.98
CA ASN A 90 -0.81 -17.94 4.03
C ASN A 90 -0.52 -17.41 5.44
N ASN A 91 0.64 -16.79 5.63
CA ASN A 91 1.02 -16.17 6.91
C ASN A 91 0.08 -14.99 7.21
N LEU A 92 -0.27 -14.21 6.19
CA LEU A 92 -1.23 -13.13 6.30
C LEU A 92 -2.62 -13.64 6.72
N THR A 93 -3.10 -14.74 6.14
CA THR A 93 -4.37 -15.38 6.53
C THR A 93 -4.33 -15.75 8.01
N GLN A 94 -3.27 -16.42 8.45
CA GLN A 94 -3.12 -16.82 9.85
C GLN A 94 -3.11 -15.63 10.80
N LEU A 95 -2.46 -14.52 10.41
CA LEU A 95 -2.47 -13.27 11.19
C LEU A 95 -3.88 -12.66 11.26
N LEU A 96 -4.62 -12.61 10.15
CA LEU A 96 -5.99 -12.10 10.13
C LEU A 96 -6.93 -12.95 11.00
N GLU A 97 -6.80 -14.28 10.93
CA GLU A 97 -7.54 -15.19 11.81
C GLU A 97 -7.16 -14.98 13.28
N PHE A 98 -5.87 -14.75 13.56
CA PHE A 98 -5.40 -14.48 14.91
C PHE A 98 -6.02 -13.20 15.48
N MET A 99 -6.17 -12.13 14.69
CA MET A 99 -6.81 -10.88 15.10
C MET A 99 -8.27 -11.06 15.55
N GLU A 100 -8.96 -12.09 15.03
CA GLU A 100 -10.37 -12.38 15.33
C GLU A 100 -10.57 -13.40 16.47
N ARG A 101 -9.50 -13.96 17.04
CA ARG A 101 -9.64 -14.91 18.16
C ARG A 101 -10.24 -14.22 19.38
N GLU A 102 -11.05 -14.97 20.12
CA GLU A 102 -11.69 -14.50 21.37
C GLU A 102 -10.67 -13.98 22.40
N THR A 103 -9.45 -14.50 22.39
CA THR A 103 -8.34 -14.03 23.23
C THR A 103 -8.02 -12.55 23.05
N PHE A 104 -8.26 -12.00 21.86
CA PHE A 104 -8.02 -10.60 21.50
C PHE A 104 -9.29 -9.76 21.46
N SER A 105 -10.42 -10.34 21.86
CA SER A 105 -11.66 -9.61 22.01
C SER A 105 -11.57 -8.67 23.23
N PRO A 106 -12.00 -7.41 23.11
CA PRO A 106 -12.04 -6.50 24.24
C PRO A 106 -13.01 -7.02 25.31
N GLN A 107 -12.52 -7.17 26.56
CA GLN A 107 -13.31 -7.66 27.69
C GLN A 107 -13.96 -6.53 28.49
N THR A 108 -13.42 -5.30 28.35
CA THR A 108 -13.90 -4.12 29.06
C THR A 108 -14.13 -2.97 28.08
N LYS A 109 -14.98 -2.01 28.47
CA LYS A 109 -15.17 -0.76 27.72
C LYS A 109 -13.87 0.04 27.57
N HIS A 110 -12.94 -0.11 28.50
CA HIS A 110 -11.62 0.52 28.41
C HIS A 110 -10.80 -0.09 27.27
N HIS A 111 -10.73 -1.43 27.18
CA HIS A 111 -10.05 -2.14 26.10
C HIS A 111 -10.65 -1.82 24.72
N GLU A 112 -11.99 -1.75 24.63
CA GLU A 112 -12.68 -1.36 23.40
C GLU A 112 -12.31 0.07 22.97
N LYS A 113 -12.33 1.02 23.91
CA LYS A 113 -11.94 2.41 23.64
C LYS A 113 -10.49 2.51 23.18
N LEU A 114 -9.58 1.73 23.77
CA LEU A 114 -8.17 1.71 23.40
C LEU A 114 -7.98 1.21 21.95
N LEU A 115 -8.58 0.07 21.60
CA LEU A 115 -8.54 -0.46 20.24
C LEU A 115 -9.09 0.55 19.23
N PHE A 116 -10.21 1.20 19.55
CA PHE A 116 -10.81 2.21 18.68
C PHE A 116 -9.90 3.43 18.47
N LEU A 117 -9.23 3.91 19.53
CA LEU A 117 -8.30 5.03 19.42
C LEU A 117 -7.09 4.68 18.53
N GLN A 118 -6.50 3.50 18.73
CA GLN A 118 -5.38 3.02 17.91
C GLN A 118 -5.81 2.84 16.44
N ALA A 119 -6.96 2.23 16.20
CA ALA A 119 -7.54 2.08 14.87
C ALA A 119 -7.83 3.42 14.19
N ARG A 120 -8.31 4.42 14.94
CA ARG A 120 -8.56 5.76 14.41
C ARG A 120 -7.25 6.47 14.04
N THR A 121 -6.22 6.34 14.87
CA THR A 121 -4.89 6.91 14.61
C THR A 121 -4.29 6.33 13.34
N ILE A 122 -4.28 5.00 13.19
CA ILE A 122 -3.75 4.36 11.97
C ILE A 122 -4.57 4.74 10.74
N LYS A 123 -5.91 4.75 10.82
CA LYS A 123 -6.76 5.19 9.69
C LYS A 123 -6.43 6.62 9.26
N ARG A 124 -6.21 7.54 10.21
CA ARG A 124 -5.84 8.92 9.92
C ARG A 124 -4.48 9.00 9.24
N LEU A 125 -3.50 8.25 9.75
CA LEU A 125 -2.14 8.20 9.21
C LEU A 125 -2.11 7.63 7.78
N CYS A 126 -2.76 6.49 7.54
CA CYS A 126 -2.88 5.90 6.20
C CYS A 126 -3.58 6.85 5.22
N THR A 127 -4.59 7.59 5.69
CA THR A 127 -5.31 8.57 4.84
C THR A 127 -4.42 9.73 4.49
N PHE A 128 -3.67 10.26 5.45
CA PHE A 128 -2.73 11.33 5.23
C PHE A 128 -1.68 10.93 4.17
N PHE A 129 -1.06 9.76 4.33
CA PHE A 129 -0.08 9.25 3.35
C PHE A 129 -0.69 8.98 1.97
N LEU A 130 -1.94 8.48 1.92
CA LEU A 130 -2.63 8.30 0.66
C LEU A 130 -2.88 9.64 -0.04
N THR A 131 -3.38 10.63 0.69
CA THR A 131 -3.63 11.97 0.12
C THR A 131 -2.35 12.65 -0.32
N SER A 132 -1.25 12.49 0.41
CA SER A 132 0.05 13.05 -0.02
C SER A 132 0.56 12.35 -1.27
N ALA A 133 0.47 11.01 -1.35
CA ALA A 133 0.91 10.26 -2.52
C ALA A 133 0.11 10.66 -3.78
N ILE A 134 -1.21 10.75 -3.68
CA ILE A 134 -2.07 11.19 -4.80
C ILE A 134 -1.73 12.63 -5.19
N THR A 135 -1.55 13.53 -4.22
CA THR A 135 -1.19 14.93 -4.50
C THR A 135 0.15 15.01 -5.24
N THR A 136 1.16 14.25 -4.79
CA THR A 136 2.44 14.16 -5.49
C THR A 136 2.25 13.65 -6.92
N CYS A 137 1.57 12.51 -7.14
CA CYS A 137 1.30 12.00 -8.48
C CYS A 137 0.57 13.02 -9.37
N THR A 138 -0.39 13.77 -8.82
CA THR A 138 -1.08 14.84 -9.57
C THR A 138 -0.14 15.99 -9.92
N LEU A 139 0.79 16.37 -9.05
CA LEU A 139 1.77 17.41 -9.35
C LEU A 139 2.70 16.96 -10.49
N TRP A 140 3.18 15.72 -10.44
CA TRP A 140 3.98 15.13 -11.53
C TRP A 140 3.21 15.09 -12.86
N ALA A 141 1.91 14.75 -12.81
CA ALA A 141 1.04 14.75 -13.99
C ALA A 141 0.97 16.12 -14.69
N MET A 142 1.08 17.20 -13.92
CA MET A 142 0.96 18.57 -14.39
C MET A 142 2.29 19.15 -14.88
N ILE A 143 3.44 18.51 -14.63
CA ILE A 143 4.76 19.01 -15.06
C ILE A 143 4.78 19.33 -16.56
N PRO A 144 4.29 18.46 -17.47
CA PRO A 144 4.29 18.76 -18.92
C PRO A 144 3.43 19.96 -19.34
N LEU A 145 2.53 20.45 -18.47
CA LEU A 145 1.72 21.65 -18.76
C LEU A 145 2.44 22.96 -18.40
N PHE A 146 3.46 22.89 -17.54
CA PHE A 146 4.23 24.03 -17.09
C PHE A 146 5.63 24.09 -17.70
N ASP A 147 6.09 23.00 -18.29
CA ASP A 147 7.38 22.93 -18.96
C ASP A 147 7.26 23.53 -20.37
N ASP A 148 7.82 24.72 -20.57
CA ASP A 148 7.75 25.54 -21.80
C ASP A 148 8.65 24.99 -22.93
N ALA A 149 9.03 23.71 -22.85
CA ALA A 149 9.75 23.04 -23.91
C ALA A 149 8.80 22.88 -25.10
N GLY A 150 9.09 23.54 -26.23
CA GLY A 150 8.29 23.50 -27.46
C GLY A 150 8.11 22.11 -28.11
N SER A 151 8.39 21.02 -27.40
CA SER A 151 8.19 19.62 -27.78
C SER A 151 7.38 18.88 -26.70
N ARG A 152 6.48 17.99 -27.12
CA ARG A 152 5.71 17.14 -26.21
C ARG A 152 6.64 16.18 -25.47
N SER A 153 6.81 16.38 -24.16
CA SER A 153 7.58 15.50 -23.27
C SER A 153 6.64 14.70 -22.36
N TYR A 154 7.07 13.49 -21.99
CA TYR A 154 6.35 12.67 -21.01
C TYR A 154 6.58 13.19 -19.59
N PRO A 155 5.62 13.02 -18.66
CA PRO A 155 5.77 13.44 -17.27
C PRO A 155 6.89 12.69 -16.54
N PHE A 156 7.23 11.49 -17.01
CA PHE A 156 8.31 10.67 -16.46
C PHE A 156 9.31 10.29 -17.55
N LYS A 157 10.59 10.44 -17.21
CA LYS A 157 11.74 10.04 -18.03
C LYS A 157 11.89 8.52 -18.04
N ILE A 158 11.10 7.87 -18.90
CA ILE A 158 11.16 6.42 -19.11
C ILE A 158 11.24 6.09 -20.59
N TRP A 159 11.80 4.92 -20.91
CA TRP A 159 11.90 4.48 -22.28
C TRP A 159 10.52 4.02 -22.78
N MET A 160 10.13 4.51 -23.95
CA MET A 160 8.91 4.09 -24.63
C MET A 160 9.22 3.61 -26.04
N PRO A 161 8.52 2.56 -26.52
CA PRO A 161 8.69 2.07 -27.89
C PRO A 161 8.02 2.96 -28.94
N VAL A 162 7.29 4.00 -28.54
CA VAL A 162 6.54 4.90 -29.44
C VAL A 162 7.02 6.34 -29.31
N ASP A 163 7.17 7.01 -30.46
CA ASP A 163 7.66 8.38 -30.52
C ASP A 163 6.63 9.37 -29.93
N PRO A 164 7.03 10.21 -28.96
CA PRO A 164 6.15 11.21 -28.34
C PRO A 164 5.76 12.37 -29.27
N GLN A 165 6.39 12.50 -30.44
CA GLN A 165 6.17 13.65 -31.32
C GLN A 165 4.88 13.56 -32.16
N HIS A 166 4.29 12.37 -32.31
CA HIS A 166 3.10 12.18 -33.14
C HIS A 166 1.88 11.80 -32.29
N SER A 167 0.75 12.50 -32.49
CA SER A 167 -0.55 12.04 -31.99
C SER A 167 -1.02 10.84 -32.85
N PRO A 168 -1.61 9.78 -32.29
CA PRO A 168 -2.09 9.62 -30.90
C PRO A 168 -1.11 8.95 -29.92
N TYR A 169 0.12 8.66 -30.34
CA TYR A 169 1.08 7.88 -29.54
C TYR A 169 1.48 8.55 -28.22
N TYR A 170 1.65 9.88 -28.25
CA TYR A 170 1.90 10.67 -27.04
C TYR A 170 0.81 10.52 -25.98
N GLU A 171 -0.45 10.65 -26.40
CA GLU A 171 -1.60 10.58 -25.48
C GLU A 171 -1.72 9.19 -24.87
N LEU A 172 -1.48 8.15 -25.66
CA LEU A 172 -1.48 6.77 -25.19
C LEU A 172 -0.36 6.51 -24.17
N GLY A 173 0.86 6.97 -24.47
CA GLY A 173 2.00 6.85 -23.56
C GLY A 173 1.80 7.61 -22.25
N TYR A 174 1.26 8.83 -22.33
CA TYR A 174 0.93 9.66 -21.18
C TYR A 174 -0.08 8.96 -20.27
N VAL A 175 -1.20 8.49 -20.85
CA VAL A 175 -2.25 7.78 -20.08
C VAL A 175 -1.70 6.50 -19.46
N TYR A 176 -0.86 5.75 -20.19
CA TYR A 176 -0.20 4.55 -19.66
C TYR A 176 0.68 4.86 -18.45
N GLN A 177 1.52 5.89 -18.52
CA GLN A 177 2.39 6.28 -17.39
C GLN A 177 1.56 6.70 -16.17
N MET A 178 0.56 7.55 -16.39
CA MET A 178 -0.28 8.05 -15.31
C MET A 178 -1.04 6.92 -14.62
N ILE A 179 -1.70 6.04 -15.38
CA ILE A 179 -2.41 4.88 -14.81
C ILE A 179 -1.43 4.00 -14.04
N SER A 180 -0.26 3.70 -14.61
CA SER A 180 0.74 2.83 -13.98
C SER A 180 1.20 3.39 -12.64
N ILE A 181 1.51 4.68 -12.56
CA ILE A 181 2.01 5.33 -11.33
C ILE A 181 0.93 5.48 -10.27
N TYR A 182 -0.32 5.77 -10.66
CA TYR A 182 -1.42 5.74 -9.69
C TYR A 182 -1.59 4.35 -9.10
N ILE A 183 -1.59 3.30 -9.94
CA ILE A 183 -1.63 1.90 -9.46
C ILE A 183 -0.47 1.66 -8.50
N SER A 184 0.76 2.04 -8.85
CA SER A 184 1.93 1.91 -8.00
C SER A 184 1.74 2.56 -6.63
N ALA A 185 1.26 3.80 -6.61
CA ALA A 185 1.04 4.57 -5.39
C ALA A 185 0.01 3.90 -4.48
N PHE A 186 -1.09 3.40 -5.05
CA PHE A 186 -2.11 2.67 -4.29
C PHE A 186 -1.58 1.33 -3.76
N LEU A 187 -0.81 0.58 -4.54
CA LEU A 187 -0.19 -0.67 -4.10
C LEU A 187 0.82 -0.44 -2.99
N PHE A 188 1.68 0.56 -3.14
CA PHE A 188 2.67 0.96 -2.13
C PHE A 188 2.00 1.24 -0.79
N ILE A 189 1.03 2.17 -0.79
CA ILE A 189 0.30 2.57 0.41
C ILE A 189 -0.56 1.43 0.95
N GLY A 190 -1.15 0.62 0.07
CA GLY A 190 -1.97 -0.53 0.45
C GLY A 190 -1.18 -1.54 1.28
N VAL A 191 -0.05 -2.03 0.74
CA VAL A 191 0.81 -3.02 1.42
C VAL A 191 1.36 -2.47 2.73
N ASP A 192 1.91 -1.25 2.72
CA ASP A 192 2.48 -0.64 3.93
C ASP A 192 1.42 -0.39 5.01
N SER A 193 0.22 0.01 4.61
CA SER A 193 -0.90 0.24 5.53
C SER A 193 -1.41 -1.05 6.17
N VAL A 194 -1.42 -2.19 5.45
CA VAL A 194 -1.77 -3.49 6.05
C VAL A 194 -0.75 -3.86 7.12
N THR A 195 0.54 -3.81 6.78
CA THR A 195 1.61 -4.16 7.72
C THR A 195 1.58 -3.25 8.95
N LEU A 196 1.45 -1.94 8.75
CA LEU A 196 1.38 -0.99 9.85
C LEU A 196 0.13 -1.19 10.72
N SER A 197 -1.02 -1.52 10.12
CA SER A 197 -2.25 -1.82 10.86
C SER A 197 -2.10 -3.07 11.74
N MET A 198 -1.41 -4.10 11.25
CA MET A 198 -1.12 -5.31 12.04
C MET A 198 -0.17 -5.02 13.21
N ILE A 199 0.88 -4.23 12.98
CA ILE A 199 1.80 -3.82 14.03
C ILE A 199 1.06 -3.01 15.12
N MET A 200 0.25 -2.04 14.70
CA MET A 200 -0.52 -1.20 15.63
C MET A 200 -1.56 -2.00 16.42
N PHE A 201 -2.19 -3.00 15.80
CA PHE A 201 -3.04 -3.95 16.52
C PHE A 201 -2.25 -4.72 17.58
N GLY A 202 -1.07 -5.24 17.23
CA GLY A 202 -0.18 -5.91 18.17
C GLY A 202 0.18 -5.02 19.36
N CYS A 203 0.57 -3.77 19.12
CA CYS A 203 0.85 -2.79 20.18
C CYS A 203 -0.36 -2.56 21.09
N ALA A 204 -1.56 -2.42 20.51
CA ALA A 204 -2.79 -2.24 21.29
C ALA A 204 -3.08 -3.45 22.19
N GLN A 205 -2.85 -4.67 21.68
CA GLN A 205 -3.04 -5.90 22.46
C GLN A 205 -2.02 -6.03 23.60
N LEU A 206 -0.76 -5.62 23.38
CA LEU A 206 0.26 -5.58 24.44
C LEU A 206 -0.12 -4.60 25.57
N GLU A 207 -0.70 -3.45 25.22
CA GLU A 207 -1.18 -2.47 26.20
C GLU A 207 -2.37 -3.02 27.02
N ILE A 208 -3.28 -3.76 26.37
CA ILE A 208 -4.36 -4.48 27.07
C ILE A 208 -3.80 -5.52 28.04
N ILE A 209 -2.77 -6.28 27.63
CA ILE A 209 -2.14 -7.28 28.51
C ILE A 209 -1.50 -6.62 29.73
N MET A 210 -0.80 -5.50 29.54
CA MET A 210 -0.20 -4.73 30.63
C MET A 210 -1.26 -4.23 31.63
N ASP A 211 -2.41 -3.75 31.13
CA ASP A 211 -3.54 -3.33 31.98
C ASP A 211 -4.12 -4.49 32.81
N LYS A 212 -4.29 -5.66 32.18
CA LYS A 212 -4.74 -6.88 32.87
C LYS A 212 -3.75 -7.32 33.95
N LEU A 213 -2.45 -7.30 33.65
CA LEU A 213 -1.41 -7.67 34.62
C LEU A 213 -1.40 -6.75 35.84
N LYS A 214 -1.50 -5.44 35.64
CA LYS A 214 -1.60 -4.46 36.73
C LYS A 214 -2.81 -4.73 37.63
N THR A 215 -3.96 -5.05 37.02
CA THR A 215 -5.18 -5.38 37.76
C THR A 215 -4.99 -6.62 38.63
N VAL A 216 -4.36 -7.68 38.10
CA VAL A 216 -4.08 -8.92 38.86
C VAL A 216 -3.11 -8.67 40.01
N THR A 217 -2.05 -7.88 39.81
CA THR A 217 -1.10 -7.52 40.88
C THR A 217 -1.81 -6.79 42.03
N ILE A 218 -2.68 -5.83 41.72
CA ILE A 218 -3.43 -5.07 42.74
C ILE A 218 -4.37 -6.00 43.52
N CYS A 219 -5.08 -6.91 42.85
CA CYS A 219 -5.94 -7.90 43.53
C CYS A 219 -5.16 -8.83 44.45
N HIS A 220 -3.95 -9.23 44.07
CA HIS A 220 -3.09 -10.07 44.90
C HIS A 220 -2.60 -9.35 46.17
N GLU A 221 -2.19 -8.08 46.05
CA GLU A 221 -1.74 -7.26 47.19
C GLU A 221 -2.87 -6.97 48.20
N HIS A 222 -4.12 -6.89 47.73
CA HIS A 222 -5.29 -6.58 48.58
C HIS A 222 -6.05 -7.82 49.08
N GLY A 223 -5.55 -9.04 48.82
CA GLY A 223 -6.14 -10.27 49.34
C GLY A 223 -7.55 -10.59 48.85
N VAL A 224 -7.99 -10.01 47.73
CA VAL A 224 -9.32 -10.24 47.15
C VAL A 224 -9.24 -11.42 46.17
N SER A 225 -9.82 -12.55 46.54
CA SER A 225 -9.99 -13.72 45.65
C SER A 225 -11.08 -13.43 44.60
N LEU A 226 -10.75 -13.66 43.32
CA LEU A 226 -11.67 -13.62 42.17
C LEU A 226 -12.93 -14.47 42.36
#